data_AF-A0AAW6JNR3-F1
#
_entry.id   AF-A0AAW6JNR3-F1
#
_cell.length_a   1.000
_cell.length_b   1.000
_cell.length_c   1.000
_cell.angle_alpha   90.00
_cell.angle_beta   90.00
_cell.angle_gamma   90.00
#
_symmetry.space_group_name_H-M   'P 1'
#
loop_
_entity.id
_entity.type
_entity.pdbx_description
1 polymer ?
#
loop_
_entity_poly.entity_id
_entity_poly.type
_entity_poly.pdbx_seq_one_letter_code
_entity_poly.pdbx_strand_id
1 'polypeptide(L)'
;MKIHKLDNLPSKEQYVQGFKYLKPPINDQQLCLLQKQYYSLNKIVTATQLAELAEIKGGFARVNIIYGGLGHSLSDAIGIEPSYKYWTILSSGGYIDKNNPNKVLWQMYEEVAMALEELGWVNKKSNYDFNEVSFKLAEELADKDEIISLYEGSK
;
A
#
# COMPACT_ATOMS: atom_id res chain seq x y z
N MET A 1 14.16 14.59 1.13
CA MET A 1 13.70 13.27 1.62
C MET A 1 14.50 12.19 0.88
N LYS A 2 15.14 11.25 1.58
CA LYS A 2 15.83 10.11 0.91
C LYS A 2 14.78 9.03 0.66
N ILE A 3 14.62 8.63 -0.60
CA ILE A 3 13.76 7.50 -0.99
C ILE A 3 14.60 6.23 -1.00
N HIS A 4 14.07 5.20 -0.35
CA HIS A 4 14.57 3.83 -0.36
C HIS A 4 13.68 3.02 -1.31
N LYS A 5 14.34 2.30 -2.22
CA LYS A 5 13.70 1.44 -3.21
C LYS A 5 14.66 0.31 -3.57
N LEU A 6 14.16 -0.69 -4.28
CA LEU A 6 15.01 -1.69 -4.91
C LEU A 6 15.70 -1.11 -6.14
N ASP A 7 16.96 -1.50 -6.33
CA ASP A 7 17.74 -1.14 -7.52
C ASP A 7 17.33 -2.00 -8.72
N ASN A 8 17.09 -3.30 -8.49
CA ASN A 8 16.56 -4.24 -9.48
C ASN A 8 15.20 -4.74 -9.03
N LEU A 9 14.14 -4.10 -9.54
CA LEU A 9 12.77 -4.44 -9.18
C LEU A 9 12.37 -5.76 -9.86
N PRO A 10 11.83 -6.76 -9.12
CA PRO A 10 11.31 -7.98 -9.71
C PRO A 10 10.16 -7.69 -10.69
N SER A 11 10.04 -8.50 -11.73
CA SER A 11 8.88 -8.43 -12.61
C SER A 11 7.61 -8.89 -11.88
N LYS A 12 6.45 -8.54 -12.44
CA LYS A 12 5.16 -9.04 -11.96
C LYS A 12 5.15 -10.59 -11.86
N GLU A 13 5.66 -11.30 -12.87
CA GLU A 13 5.74 -12.76 -12.86
C GLU A 13 6.59 -13.28 -11.70
N GLN A 14 7.71 -12.63 -11.41
CA GLN A 14 8.57 -12.99 -10.26
C GLN A 14 7.83 -12.78 -8.94
N TYR A 15 7.07 -11.69 -8.79
CA TYR A 15 6.22 -11.48 -7.63
C TYR A 15 5.12 -12.53 -7.51
N VAL A 16 4.41 -12.87 -8.60
CA VAL A 16 3.38 -13.92 -8.61
C VAL A 16 3.95 -15.26 -8.14
N GLN A 17 5.11 -15.66 -8.68
CA GLN A 17 5.76 -16.90 -8.26
C GLN A 17 6.26 -16.82 -6.82
N GLY A 18 6.89 -15.69 -6.43
CA GLY A 18 7.36 -15.46 -5.06
C GLY A 18 6.24 -15.61 -4.04
N PHE A 19 5.10 -14.97 -4.28
CA PHE A 19 3.92 -15.08 -3.42
C PHE A 19 3.35 -16.50 -3.36
N LYS A 20 3.31 -17.23 -4.49
CA LYS A 20 2.86 -18.64 -4.55
C LYS A 20 3.77 -19.60 -3.78
N TYR A 21 5.07 -19.32 -3.72
CA TYR A 21 6.07 -20.19 -3.11
C TYR A 21 6.59 -19.72 -1.75
N LEU A 22 5.93 -18.75 -1.13
CA LEU A 22 6.24 -18.30 0.22
C LEU A 22 6.30 -19.46 1.21
N LYS A 23 7.32 -19.46 2.07
CA LYS A 23 7.47 -20.39 3.19
C LYS A 23 7.78 -19.59 4.47
N PRO A 24 6.85 -19.52 5.44
CA PRO A 24 5.49 -20.07 5.40
C PRO A 24 4.61 -19.37 4.34
N PRO A 25 3.51 -20.00 3.90
CA PRO A 25 2.52 -19.33 3.06
C PRO A 25 2.02 -18.02 3.69
N ILE A 26 1.55 -17.11 2.85
CA ILE A 26 0.99 -15.84 3.33
C ILE A 26 -0.18 -16.10 4.29
N ASN A 27 -0.20 -15.38 5.41
CA ASN A 27 -1.30 -15.44 6.37
C ASN A 27 -2.30 -14.30 6.17
N ASP A 28 -3.46 -14.41 6.83
CA ASP A 28 -4.57 -13.46 6.69
C ASP A 28 -4.19 -12.02 7.06
N GLN A 29 -3.34 -11.83 8.08
CA GLN A 29 -2.90 -10.48 8.47
C GLN A 29 -1.99 -9.87 7.41
N GLN A 30 -1.05 -10.65 6.88
CA GLN A 30 -0.16 -10.21 5.79
C GLN A 30 -0.96 -9.86 4.53
N LEU A 31 -1.90 -10.73 4.15
CA LEU A 31 -2.77 -10.50 3.01
C LEU A 31 -3.65 -9.26 3.21
N CYS A 32 -4.25 -9.10 4.39
CA CYS A 32 -5.05 -7.92 4.73
C CYS A 32 -4.24 -6.62 4.58
N LEU A 33 -2.99 -6.57 5.08
CA LEU A 33 -2.13 -5.39 4.92
C LEU A 33 -1.85 -5.06 3.44
N LEU A 34 -1.56 -6.06 2.60
CA LEU A 34 -1.37 -5.84 1.17
C LEU A 34 -2.63 -5.29 0.51
N GLN A 35 -3.79 -5.86 0.81
CA GLN A 35 -5.08 -5.41 0.26
C GLN A 35 -5.40 -3.98 0.70
N LYS A 36 -5.23 -3.66 1.99
CA LYS A 36 -5.50 -2.30 2.51
C LYS A 36 -4.59 -1.25 1.90
N GLN A 37 -3.32 -1.57 1.69
CA GLN A 37 -2.42 -0.69 0.96
C GLN A 37 -2.82 -0.56 -0.51
N TYR A 38 -3.13 -1.66 -1.19
CA TYR A 38 -3.54 -1.63 -2.60
C TYR A 38 -4.75 -0.72 -2.84
N TYR A 39 -5.73 -0.73 -1.94
CA TYR A 39 -6.93 0.12 -2.05
C TYR A 39 -6.77 1.55 -1.52
N SER A 40 -5.62 1.89 -0.94
CA SER A 40 -5.32 3.27 -0.53
C SER A 40 -5.08 4.19 -1.74
N LEU A 41 -5.25 5.50 -1.54
CA LEU A 41 -5.02 6.48 -2.60
C LEU A 41 -3.59 6.35 -3.14
N ASN A 42 -3.46 6.12 -4.45
CA ASN A 42 -2.19 5.87 -5.14
C ASN A 42 -1.35 4.72 -4.57
N LYS A 43 -1.96 3.81 -3.78
CA LYS A 43 -1.28 2.72 -3.06
C LYS A 43 -0.22 3.22 -2.06
N ILE A 44 -0.41 4.43 -1.52
CA ILE A 44 0.49 5.11 -0.59
C ILE A 44 -0.09 5.10 0.82
N VAL A 45 0.69 4.59 1.79
CA VAL A 45 0.32 4.57 3.21
C VAL A 45 1.52 4.79 4.13
N THR A 46 1.28 5.23 5.35
CA THR A 46 2.20 5.03 6.47
C THR A 46 1.87 3.74 7.22
N ALA A 47 2.82 3.21 8.00
CA ALA A 47 2.57 2.05 8.86
C ALA A 47 1.44 2.31 9.89
N THR A 48 1.29 3.55 10.36
CA THR A 48 0.19 3.97 11.26
C THR A 48 -1.16 3.90 10.55
N GLN A 49 -1.29 4.54 9.38
CA GLN A 49 -2.52 4.50 8.59
C GLN A 49 -2.88 3.06 8.20
N LEU A 50 -1.88 2.25 7.86
CA LEU A 50 -2.11 0.87 7.50
C LEU A 50 -2.59 0.03 8.70
N ALA A 51 -2.08 0.31 9.91
CA ALA A 51 -2.57 -0.32 11.13
C ALA A 51 -4.04 0.03 11.41
N GLU A 52 -4.41 1.28 11.22
CA GLU A 52 -5.79 1.77 11.38
C GLU A 52 -6.73 1.12 10.36
N LEU A 53 -6.36 1.12 9.07
CA LEU A 53 -7.15 0.52 7.97
C LEU A 53 -7.36 -0.99 8.13
N ALA A 54 -6.40 -1.68 8.73
CA ALA A 54 -6.41 -3.13 8.96
C ALA A 54 -6.81 -3.53 10.39
N GLU A 55 -7.19 -2.56 11.23
CA GLU A 55 -7.60 -2.78 12.63
C GLU A 55 -6.57 -3.57 13.46
N ILE A 56 -5.28 -3.35 13.19
CA ILE A 56 -4.18 -4.06 13.84
C ILE A 56 -3.89 -3.46 15.22
N LYS A 57 -4.21 -4.24 16.26
CA LYS A 57 -3.79 -3.94 17.64
C LYS A 57 -2.25 -3.89 17.74
N GLY A 58 -1.73 -2.88 18.44
CA GLY A 58 -0.28 -2.62 18.54
C GLY A 58 0.25 -1.64 17.50
N GLY A 59 -0.61 -1.11 16.61
CA GLY A 59 -0.31 0.04 15.75
C GLY A 59 0.84 -0.20 14.77
N PHE A 60 1.54 0.89 14.43
CA PHE A 60 2.63 0.89 13.44
C PHE A 60 3.75 -0.11 13.75
N ALA A 61 4.03 -0.37 15.04
CA ALA A 61 5.09 -1.29 15.44
C ALA A 61 4.76 -2.73 15.03
N ARG A 62 3.50 -3.15 15.22
CA ARG A 62 3.02 -4.46 14.79
C ARG A 62 3.00 -4.58 13.26
N VAL A 63 2.58 -3.53 12.56
CA VAL A 63 2.64 -3.47 11.09
C VAL A 63 4.05 -3.63 10.56
N ASN A 64 5.03 -2.91 11.14
CA ASN A 64 6.44 -3.05 10.74
C ASN A 64 6.97 -4.48 10.86
N ILE A 65 6.57 -5.20 11.92
CA ILE A 65 6.96 -6.60 12.13
C ILE A 65 6.34 -7.49 11.05
N ILE A 66 5.02 -7.39 10.84
CA ILE A 66 4.31 -8.24 9.88
C ILE A 66 4.79 -7.97 8.46
N TYR A 67 4.86 -6.69 8.08
CA TYR A 67 5.19 -6.26 6.73
C TYR A 67 6.67 -6.48 6.41
N GLY A 68 7.57 -6.26 7.38
CA GLY A 68 8.99 -6.60 7.26
C GLY A 68 9.23 -8.12 7.17
N GLY A 69 8.53 -8.91 7.97
CA GLY A 69 8.62 -10.38 7.95
C GLY A 69 8.08 -10.99 6.65
N LEU A 70 6.98 -10.43 6.12
CA LEU A 70 6.48 -10.77 4.78
C LEU A 70 7.52 -10.43 3.71
N GLY A 71 8.09 -9.22 3.77
CA GLY A 71 9.13 -8.79 2.84
C GLY A 71 10.35 -9.71 2.86
N HIS A 72 10.75 -10.19 4.04
CA HIS A 72 11.87 -11.13 4.18
C HIS A 72 11.55 -12.47 3.51
N SER A 73 10.41 -13.05 3.84
CA SER A 73 9.97 -14.33 3.25
C SER A 73 9.83 -14.25 1.73
N LEU A 74 9.37 -13.11 1.21
CA LEU A 74 9.23 -12.88 -0.22
C LEU A 74 10.59 -12.67 -0.90
N SER A 75 11.51 -11.98 -0.23
CA SER A 75 12.90 -11.81 -0.67
C SER A 75 13.57 -13.17 -0.87
N ASP A 76 13.42 -14.07 0.12
CA ASP A 76 13.92 -15.44 0.05
C ASP A 76 13.28 -16.23 -1.11
N ALA A 77 11.96 -16.12 -1.29
CA ALA A 77 11.24 -16.82 -2.35
C ALA A 77 11.63 -16.35 -3.76
N ILE A 78 11.91 -15.06 -3.93
CA ILE A 78 12.32 -14.47 -5.22
C ILE A 78 13.84 -14.63 -5.44
N GLY A 79 14.63 -14.80 -4.38
CA GLY A 79 16.09 -14.85 -4.43
C GLY A 79 16.75 -13.48 -4.58
N ILE A 80 16.13 -12.43 -4.01
CA ILE A 80 16.64 -11.06 -4.04
C ILE A 80 16.75 -10.54 -2.62
N GLU A 81 17.93 -10.04 -2.25
CA GLU A 81 18.16 -9.41 -0.95
C GLU A 81 18.11 -7.87 -1.07
N PRO A 82 17.16 -7.19 -0.42
CA PRO A 82 17.06 -5.73 -0.49
C PRO A 82 18.20 -5.03 0.27
N SER A 83 18.77 -3.97 -0.32
CA SER A 83 19.91 -3.23 0.24
C SER A 83 19.62 -2.38 1.48
N TYR A 84 18.34 -2.24 1.89
CA TYR A 84 17.94 -1.42 3.04
C TYR A 84 17.14 -2.21 4.09
N LYS A 85 15.86 -2.46 3.82
CA LYS A 85 14.95 -3.14 4.73
C LYS A 85 14.04 -4.02 3.92
N TYR A 86 13.68 -5.18 4.46
CA TYR A 86 12.89 -6.15 3.72
C TYR A 86 11.55 -5.64 3.18
N TRP A 87 10.93 -4.64 3.81
CA TRP A 87 9.70 -4.02 3.26
C TRP A 87 9.92 -3.38 1.87
N THR A 88 11.17 -3.05 1.50
CA THR A 88 11.48 -2.46 0.20
C THR A 88 11.31 -3.42 -0.97
N ILE A 89 11.09 -4.72 -0.73
CA ILE A 89 10.64 -5.67 -1.76
C ILE A 89 9.19 -5.44 -2.16
N LEU A 90 8.37 -4.82 -1.30
CA LEU A 90 6.94 -4.61 -1.53
C LEU A 90 6.62 -3.18 -1.95
N SER A 91 7.40 -2.22 -1.46
CA SER A 91 7.14 -0.79 -1.62
C SER A 91 8.42 0.01 -1.78
N SER A 92 8.36 1.13 -2.49
CA SER A 92 9.32 2.22 -2.32
C SER A 92 8.88 3.14 -1.19
N GLY A 93 9.78 3.90 -0.58
CA GLY A 93 9.38 4.76 0.53
C GLY A 93 10.46 5.64 1.11
N GLY A 94 10.05 6.60 1.93
CA GLY A 94 10.97 7.55 2.56
C GLY A 94 10.41 8.14 3.84
N TYR A 95 11.31 8.58 4.71
CA TYR A 95 10.94 9.30 5.93
C TYR A 95 10.47 10.71 5.57
N ILE A 96 9.23 11.03 5.91
CA ILE A 96 8.72 12.41 5.87
C ILE A 96 9.52 13.27 6.86
N ASP A 97 9.82 12.70 8.03
CA ASP A 97 10.66 13.29 9.06
C ASP A 97 11.72 12.27 9.50
N LYS A 98 13.00 12.61 9.33
CA LYS A 98 14.13 11.73 9.66
C LYS A 98 14.22 11.43 11.16
N ASN A 99 13.67 12.29 12.00
CA ASN A 99 13.67 12.13 13.46
C ASN A 99 12.45 11.34 13.96
N ASN A 100 11.50 11.03 13.07
CA ASN A 100 10.28 10.31 13.43
C ASN A 100 10.13 9.03 12.57
N PRO A 101 10.57 7.86 13.09
CA PRO A 101 10.49 6.62 12.35
C PRO A 101 9.05 6.15 12.07
N ASN A 102 8.06 6.77 12.70
CA ASN A 102 6.64 6.45 12.52
C ASN A 102 6.03 7.15 11.30
N LYS A 103 6.79 8.03 10.63
CA LYS A 103 6.37 8.80 9.46
C LYS A 103 7.11 8.37 8.20
N VAL A 104 7.19 7.07 7.94
CA VAL A 104 7.65 6.53 6.66
C VAL A 104 6.44 6.36 5.75
N LEU A 105 6.50 6.94 4.56
CA LEU A 105 5.55 6.64 3.49
C LEU A 105 6.03 5.42 2.72
N TRP A 106 5.11 4.49 2.46
CA TRP A 106 5.29 3.33 1.61
C TRP A 106 4.35 3.44 0.42
N GLN A 107 4.92 3.45 -0.78
CA GLN A 107 4.21 3.34 -2.04
C GLN A 107 4.45 1.94 -2.60
N MET A 108 3.38 1.15 -2.73
CA MET A 108 3.44 -0.18 -3.33
C MET A 108 3.95 -0.08 -4.77
N TYR A 109 4.85 -0.99 -5.18
CA TYR A 109 5.25 -1.06 -6.58
C TYR A 109 4.08 -1.52 -7.47
N GLU A 110 4.07 -1.06 -8.72
CA GLU A 110 3.02 -1.45 -9.65
C GLU A 110 3.10 -2.94 -9.99
N GLU A 111 4.30 -3.52 -10.02
CA GLU A 111 4.55 -4.95 -10.22
C GLU A 111 3.98 -5.80 -9.09
N VAL A 112 4.06 -5.31 -7.86
CA VAL A 112 3.40 -5.94 -6.70
C VAL A 112 1.90 -5.86 -6.87
N ALA A 113 1.35 -4.68 -7.18
CA ALA A 113 -0.08 -4.49 -7.38
C ALA A 113 -0.65 -5.41 -8.47
N MET A 114 0.01 -5.47 -9.64
CA MET A 114 -0.36 -6.37 -10.72
C MET A 114 -0.28 -7.85 -10.33
N ALA A 115 0.70 -8.23 -9.50
CA ALA A 115 0.77 -9.59 -8.98
C ALA A 115 -0.40 -9.92 -8.04
N LEU A 116 -0.83 -8.99 -7.19
CA LEU A 116 -2.01 -9.17 -6.33
C LEU A 116 -3.29 -9.33 -7.17
N GLU A 117 -3.41 -8.58 -8.26
CA GLU A 117 -4.53 -8.71 -9.22
C GLU A 117 -4.53 -10.08 -9.90
N GLU A 118 -3.37 -10.55 -10.40
CA GLU A 118 -3.25 -11.84 -11.08
C GLU A 118 -3.51 -13.02 -10.13
N LEU A 119 -3.17 -12.87 -8.84
CA LEU A 119 -3.47 -13.85 -7.80
C LEU A 119 -4.95 -13.83 -7.37
N GLY A 120 -5.76 -12.89 -7.86
CA GLY A 120 -7.15 -12.73 -7.46
C GLY A 120 -7.33 -12.26 -6.01
N TRP A 121 -6.27 -11.70 -5.41
CA TRP A 121 -6.28 -11.23 -4.01
C TRP A 121 -6.87 -9.84 -3.87
N VAL A 122 -6.85 -9.07 -4.95
CA VAL A 122 -7.52 -7.79 -5.08
C VAL A 122 -8.22 -7.76 -6.43
N ASN A 123 -9.29 -6.99 -6.51
CA ASN A 123 -9.88 -6.64 -7.78
C ASN A 123 -9.37 -5.26 -8.12
N LYS A 124 -8.91 -5.08 -9.36
CA LYS A 124 -8.80 -3.73 -9.90
C LYS A 124 -10.15 -3.10 -9.66
N LYS A 125 -10.20 -2.06 -8.83
CA LYS A 125 -11.36 -1.18 -8.85
C LYS A 125 -11.41 -0.78 -10.32
N SER A 126 -12.42 -1.27 -11.06
CA SER A 126 -12.87 -0.54 -12.22
C SER A 126 -12.94 0.89 -11.72
N ASN A 127 -12.49 1.85 -12.52
CA ASN A 127 -12.94 3.21 -12.31
C ASN A 127 -14.48 3.12 -12.40
N TYR A 128 -15.12 2.79 -11.29
CA TYR A 128 -16.54 2.99 -11.07
C TYR A 128 -16.62 4.50 -11.06
N ASP A 129 -16.87 4.94 -12.28
CA ASP A 129 -17.18 6.25 -12.74
C ASP A 129 -17.20 7.28 -11.61
N PHE A 130 -16.06 7.93 -11.40
CA PHE A 130 -16.04 9.15 -10.58
C PHE A 130 -17.05 10.16 -11.11
N ASN A 131 -17.52 10.05 -12.37
CA ASN A 131 -18.63 10.86 -12.87
C ASN A 131 -19.99 10.42 -12.30
N GLU A 132 -20.28 9.13 -12.12
CA GLU A 132 -21.61 8.67 -11.70
C GLU A 132 -21.87 8.94 -10.20
N VAL A 133 -20.82 8.86 -9.35
CA VAL A 133 -20.91 9.24 -7.93
C VAL A 133 -20.88 10.76 -7.76
N SER A 134 -20.09 11.48 -8.56
CA SER A 134 -20.05 12.95 -8.50
C SER A 134 -21.36 13.58 -8.99
N PHE A 135 -22.02 13.00 -9.98
CA PHE A 135 -23.34 13.50 -10.43
C PHE A 135 -24.43 13.25 -9.39
N LYS A 136 -24.46 12.08 -8.74
CA LYS A 136 -25.44 11.80 -7.67
C LYS A 136 -25.24 12.67 -6.43
N LEU A 137 -23.99 12.86 -5.98
CA LEU A 137 -23.72 13.77 -4.86
C LEU A 137 -23.99 15.24 -5.23
N ALA A 138 -23.68 15.67 -6.46
CA ALA A 138 -23.93 17.04 -6.89
C ALA A 138 -25.43 17.34 -7.11
N GLU A 139 -26.25 16.35 -7.48
CA GLU A 139 -27.71 16.48 -7.51
C GLU A 139 -28.34 16.47 -6.12
N GLU A 140 -27.85 15.64 -5.19
CA GLU A 140 -28.34 15.58 -3.80
C GLU A 140 -27.89 16.77 -2.95
N LEU A 141 -26.73 17.37 -3.25
CA LEU A 141 -26.14 18.51 -2.54
C LEU A 141 -26.35 19.85 -3.25
N ALA A 142 -27.35 19.94 -4.14
CA ALA A 142 -27.71 21.17 -4.84
C ALA A 142 -28.36 22.23 -3.92
N ASP A 143 -27.73 22.53 -2.79
CA ASP A 143 -27.89 23.79 -2.07
C ASP A 143 -26.53 24.52 -2.12
N LYS A 144 -26.50 25.62 -2.87
CA LYS A 144 -25.35 26.06 -3.68
C LYS A 144 -24.19 26.76 -2.94
N ASP A 145 -24.16 26.80 -1.61
CA ASP A 145 -23.22 27.66 -0.89
C ASP A 145 -22.08 26.91 -0.15
N GLU A 146 -22.10 25.58 -0.05
CA GLU A 146 -21.09 24.84 0.75
C GLU A 146 -19.91 24.28 -0.06
N ILE A 147 -20.06 24.10 -1.38
CA ILE A 147 -19.03 23.42 -2.22
C ILE A 147 -17.78 24.28 -2.42
N ILE A 148 -17.89 25.61 -2.42
CA ILE A 148 -16.73 26.52 -2.60
C ILE A 148 -15.79 26.48 -1.36
N SER A 149 -16.34 26.21 -0.16
CA SER A 149 -15.57 26.09 1.09
C SER A 149 -14.62 24.86 1.12
N LEU A 150 -14.99 23.77 0.44
CA LEU A 150 -14.20 22.53 0.39
C LEU A 150 -13.00 22.58 -0.57
N TYR A 151 -12.98 23.54 -1.51
CA TYR A 151 -11.91 23.65 -2.51
C TYR A 151 -11.02 24.90 -2.37
N GLU A 152 -11.43 25.94 -1.63
CA GLU A 152 -10.63 27.15 -1.38
C GLU A 152 -10.25 27.33 0.10
N GLY A 153 -9.53 26.36 0.69
CA GLY A 153 -9.27 26.35 2.13
C GLY A 153 -7.89 25.84 2.57
N SER A 154 -6.79 26.45 2.11
CA SER A 154 -5.58 26.67 2.93
C SER A 154 -4.71 27.77 2.31
N LYS A 155 -5.07 29.01 2.60
CA LYS A 155 -4.09 30.06 2.91
C LYS A 155 -4.07 30.24 4.41
#